data_AF-A0A7S3TXG8-F1
#
_entry.id   AF-A0A7S3TXG8-F1
#
_cell.length_a   1.000
_cell.length_b   1.000
_cell.length_c   1.000
_cell.angle_alpha   90.00
_cell.angle_beta   90.00
_cell.angle_gamma   90.00
#
_symmetry.space_group_name_H-M   'P 1'
#
loop_
_entity.id
_entity.type
_entity.pdbx_description
1 polymer ?
#
loop_
_entity_poly.entity_id
_entity_poly.type
_entity_poly.pdbx_seq_one_letter_code
_entity_poly.pdbx_strand_id
1 'polypeptide(L)'
;YVPFIAGLSEISPATLGHPEAMDKRTLFWAVRYMANLAQMKWNLAINEVKAMQSDVHARGLRLLSRIEDLVGDHGAVLPQEGLDHLFGEFASDALDAVWETSDGLMFRYADGFINGFDVDGTFVAKPV
;
A
#
# COMPACT_ATOMS: atom_id res chain seq x y z
N TYR A 1 -0.23 6.18 3.77
CA TYR A 1 -1.10 7.36 3.59
C TYR A 1 -1.67 7.28 2.19
N VAL A 2 -2.98 7.44 2.04
CA VAL A 2 -3.66 7.47 0.74
C VAL A 2 -4.33 8.84 0.62
N PRO A 3 -3.91 9.72 -0.31
CA PRO A 3 -4.57 11.00 -0.47
C PRO A 3 -5.94 10.77 -1.10
N PHE A 4 -6.99 11.33 -0.48
CA PHE A 4 -8.30 11.47 -1.09
C PHE A 4 -8.64 12.95 -1.13
N ILE A 5 -9.15 13.41 -2.27
CA ILE A 5 -9.65 14.78 -2.40
C ILE A 5 -11.06 14.87 -1.82
N ALA A 6 -11.41 16.05 -1.30
CA ALA A 6 -12.80 16.34 -0.98
C ALA A 6 -13.61 16.44 -2.29
N GLY A 7 -14.81 15.87 -2.31
CA GLY A 7 -15.71 15.94 -3.47
C GLY A 7 -15.82 14.66 -4.32
N LEU A 8 -15.16 13.57 -3.93
CA LEU A 8 -15.43 12.25 -4.50
C LEU A 8 -16.89 11.85 -4.25
N SER A 9 -17.52 11.19 -5.23
CA SER A 9 -18.91 10.73 -5.06
C SER A 9 -18.98 9.49 -4.17
N GLU A 10 -17.93 8.67 -4.25
CA GLU A 10 -17.75 7.46 -3.48
C GLU A 10 -16.29 7.28 -3.09
N ILE A 11 -16.07 6.61 -1.96
CA ILE A 11 -14.73 6.19 -1.55
C ILE A 11 -14.50 4.75 -1.97
N SER A 12 -13.26 4.45 -2.36
CA SER A 12 -12.89 3.12 -2.84
C SER A 12 -13.29 2.04 -1.82
N PRO A 13 -13.95 0.93 -2.25
CA PRO A 13 -14.26 -0.20 -1.38
C PRO A 13 -13.02 -0.77 -0.67
N ALA A 14 -11.83 -0.62 -1.26
CA ALA A 14 -10.56 -1.01 -0.64
C ALA A 14 -10.30 -0.27 0.69
N THR A 15 -10.98 0.84 0.97
CA THR A 15 -10.86 1.58 2.23
C THR A 15 -11.90 1.19 3.28
N LEU A 16 -12.96 0.49 2.88
CA LEU A 16 -14.16 0.24 3.68
C LEU A 16 -14.08 -1.07 4.48
N GLY A 17 -13.22 -1.11 5.49
CA GLY A 17 -13.11 -2.26 6.39
C GLY A 17 -13.93 -2.15 7.68
N HIS A 18 -14.30 -3.30 8.25
CA HIS A 18 -15.01 -3.40 9.52
C HIS A 18 -14.32 -4.38 10.49
N PRO A 19 -14.23 -4.09 11.80
CA PRO A 19 -13.56 -4.97 12.76
C PRO A 19 -14.26 -6.31 13.03
N GLU A 20 -15.54 -6.45 12.72
CA GLU A 20 -16.30 -7.68 13.01
C GLU A 20 -16.06 -8.82 12.02
N ALA A 21 -15.53 -8.52 10.83
CA ALA A 21 -15.27 -9.52 9.81
C ALA A 21 -13.96 -9.22 9.07
N MET A 22 -13.06 -10.20 9.01
CA MET A 22 -11.81 -10.07 8.28
C MET A 22 -12.07 -10.08 6.77
N ASP A 23 -12.02 -8.89 6.16
CA ASP A 23 -12.05 -8.72 4.71
C ASP A 23 -10.66 -8.33 4.18
N LYS A 24 -9.99 -9.29 3.51
CA LYS A 24 -8.65 -9.08 2.95
C LYS A 24 -8.62 -8.10 1.78
N ARG A 25 -9.78 -7.72 1.24
CA ARG A 25 -9.91 -6.71 0.17
C ARG A 25 -9.84 -5.29 0.71
N THR A 26 -9.58 -5.11 2.01
CA THR A 26 -9.60 -3.80 2.66
C THR A 26 -8.25 -3.45 3.28
N LEU A 27 -7.83 -2.20 3.08
CA LEU A 27 -6.65 -1.59 3.68
C LEU A 27 -6.71 -1.66 5.20
N PHE A 28 -7.91 -1.56 5.79
CA PHE A 28 -8.11 -1.70 7.23
C PHE A 28 -7.51 -2.99 7.78
N TRP A 29 -7.81 -4.13 7.15
CA TRP A 29 -7.29 -5.42 7.59
C TRP A 29 -5.88 -5.69 7.09
N ALA A 30 -5.55 -5.27 5.86
CA ALA A 30 -4.19 -5.43 5.33
C ALA A 30 -3.15 -4.72 6.23
N VAL A 31 -3.41 -3.47 6.62
CA VAL A 31 -2.52 -2.71 7.50
C VAL A 31 -2.43 -3.34 8.90
N ARG A 32 -3.56 -3.80 9.45
CA ARG A 32 -3.57 -4.50 10.75
C ARG A 32 -2.75 -5.79 10.71
N TYR A 33 -2.88 -6.56 9.63
CA TYR A 33 -2.14 -7.80 9.44
C TYR A 33 -0.63 -7.52 9.36
N MET A 34 -0.24 -6.58 8.49
CA MET A 34 1.15 -6.14 8.36
C MET A 34 1.71 -5.63 9.69
N ALA A 35 0.94 -4.83 10.44
CA ALA A 35 1.36 -4.28 11.72
C ALA A 35 1.62 -5.38 12.76
N ASN A 36 0.77 -6.40 12.81
CA ASN A 36 1.00 -7.55 13.70
C ASN A 36 2.26 -8.32 13.31
N LEU A 37 2.52 -8.54 12.01
CA LEU A 37 3.77 -9.15 11.55
C LEU A 37 5.00 -8.31 11.92
N ALA A 38 4.96 -7.02 11.62
CA ALA A 38 6.06 -6.11 11.86
C ALA A 38 6.36 -5.97 13.36
N GLN A 39 5.35 -5.97 14.24
CA GLN A 39 5.55 -5.90 15.69
C GLN A 39 6.36 -7.06 16.24
N MET A 40 6.20 -8.28 15.71
CA MET A 40 6.95 -9.45 16.18
C MET A 40 8.45 -9.35 15.91
N LYS A 41 8.84 -8.63 14.84
CA LYS A 41 10.23 -8.52 14.34
C LYS A 41 10.59 -7.07 14.03
N TRP A 42 10.22 -6.15 14.92
CA TRP A 42 10.23 -4.71 14.64
C TRP A 42 11.56 -4.19 14.13
N ASN A 43 12.67 -4.59 14.76
CA ASN A 43 14.03 -4.19 14.39
C ASN A 43 14.42 -4.57 12.96
N LEU A 44 13.79 -5.60 12.38
CA LEU A 44 14.04 -6.06 11.02
C LEU A 44 13.00 -5.52 10.04
N ALA A 45 11.72 -5.63 10.41
CA ALA A 45 10.60 -5.38 9.53
C ALA A 45 10.29 -3.89 9.30
N ILE A 46 10.64 -3.01 10.24
CA ILE A 46 10.21 -1.60 10.18
C ILE A 46 10.78 -0.85 8.97
N ASN A 47 11.98 -1.20 8.53
CA ASN A 47 12.61 -0.52 7.39
C ASN A 47 11.90 -0.87 6.08
N GLU A 48 11.46 -2.12 5.91
CA GLU A 48 10.65 -2.55 4.76
C GLU A 48 9.29 -1.84 4.75
N VAL A 49 8.64 -1.73 5.92
CA VAL A 49 7.37 -1.00 6.06
C VAL A 49 7.55 0.48 5.71
N LYS A 50 8.63 1.12 6.17
CA LYS A 50 8.95 2.52 5.83
C LYS A 50 9.22 2.70 4.34
N ALA A 51 9.92 1.76 3.72
CA ALA A 51 10.20 1.79 2.29
C ALA A 51 8.88 1.73 1.49
N MET A 52 8.00 0.78 1.79
CA MET A 52 6.67 0.71 1.19
C MET A 52 5.86 1.98 1.43
N GLN A 53 5.84 2.50 2.66
CA GLN A 53 5.10 3.73 2.98
C GLN A 53 5.61 4.92 2.16
N SER A 54 6.92 5.04 2.00
CA SER A 54 7.53 6.10 1.19
C SER A 54 7.20 5.95 -0.29
N ASP A 55 7.22 4.74 -0.82
CA ASP A 55 6.85 4.48 -2.22
C ASP A 55 5.38 4.80 -2.49
N VAL A 56 4.46 4.27 -1.66
CA VAL A 56 3.02 4.55 -1.77
C VAL A 56 2.75 6.05 -1.65
N HIS A 57 3.43 6.74 -0.73
CA HIS A 57 3.31 8.19 -0.61
C HIS A 57 3.77 8.92 -1.87
N ALA A 58 4.93 8.55 -2.43
CA ALA A 58 5.44 9.14 -3.66
C ALA A 58 4.50 8.89 -4.85
N ARG A 59 3.90 7.69 -4.96
CA ARG A 59 2.86 7.40 -5.96
C ARG A 59 1.63 8.29 -5.77
N GLY A 60 1.19 8.50 -4.53
CA GLY A 60 0.07 9.38 -4.22
C GLY A 60 0.31 10.84 -4.63
N LEU A 61 1.52 11.37 -4.39
CA LEU A 61 1.90 12.71 -4.85
C LEU A 61 1.90 12.83 -6.38
N ARG A 62 2.38 11.80 -7.08
CA ARG A 62 2.33 11.75 -8.56
C ARG A 62 0.89 11.73 -9.08
N LEU A 63 0.00 11.01 -8.40
CA LEU A 63 -1.43 11.02 -8.74
C LEU A 63 -2.03 12.41 -8.61
N LEU A 64 -1.77 13.10 -7.49
CA LEU A 64 -2.27 14.47 -7.27
C LEU A 64 -1.74 15.43 -8.33
N SER A 65 -0.43 15.40 -8.61
CA SER A 65 0.17 16.22 -9.67
C SER A 65 -0.45 15.93 -11.04
N ARG A 66 -0.72 14.66 -11.38
CA ARG A 66 -1.41 14.30 -12.63
C ARG A 66 -2.83 14.86 -12.69
N ILE A 67 -3.55 14.85 -11.58
CA ILE A 67 -4.91 15.40 -11.50
C ILE A 67 -4.86 16.93 -11.67
N GLU A 68 -3.91 17.60 -11.03
CA GLU A 68 -3.69 19.04 -11.18
C GLU A 68 -3.40 19.41 -12.64
N ASP A 69 -2.52 18.66 -13.32
CA ASP A 69 -2.22 18.87 -14.75
C ASP A 69 -3.45 18.67 -15.65
N LEU A 70 -4.33 17.70 -15.32
CA LEU A 70 -5.54 17.41 -16.07
C LEU A 70 -6.63 18.49 -15.89
N VAL A 71 -6.73 19.07 -14.69
CA VAL A 71 -7.66 20.16 -14.38
C VAL A 71 -7.14 21.49 -14.99
N GLY A 72 -5.82 21.67 -15.02
CA GLY A 72 -5.13 22.83 -15.55
C GLY A 72 -5.49 24.15 -14.85
N ASP A 73 -4.91 25.27 -15.32
CA ASP A 73 -5.21 26.61 -14.78
C ASP A 73 -6.61 27.13 -15.13
N HIS A 74 -7.36 26.40 -15.95
CA HIS A 74 -8.63 26.86 -16.55
C HIS A 74 -9.87 26.29 -15.86
N GLY A 75 -9.69 25.57 -14.74
CA GLY A 75 -10.79 25.04 -13.94
C GLY A 75 -11.58 23.95 -14.65
N ALA A 76 -10.94 23.13 -15.49
CA ALA A 76 -11.61 22.01 -16.12
C ALA A 76 -12.04 21.01 -15.04
N VAL A 77 -13.35 20.86 -14.86
CA VAL A 77 -13.88 19.89 -13.90
C VAL A 77 -13.72 18.51 -14.53
N LEU A 78 -12.80 17.70 -13.98
CA LEU A 78 -12.78 16.28 -14.31
C LEU A 78 -14.14 15.67 -13.97
N PRO A 79 -14.73 14.85 -14.86
CA PRO A 79 -15.94 14.11 -14.53
C PRO A 79 -15.71 13.35 -13.22
N GLN A 80 -16.71 13.41 -12.32
CA GLN A 80 -16.59 12.85 -10.99
C GLN A 80 -16.23 11.35 -11.03
N GLU A 81 -16.84 10.60 -11.97
CA GLU A 81 -16.52 9.19 -12.24
C GLU A 81 -15.04 8.95 -12.58
N GLY A 82 -14.39 9.89 -13.29
CA GLY A 82 -12.98 9.80 -13.63
C GLY A 82 -12.07 9.99 -12.42
N LEU A 83 -12.45 10.87 -11.48
CA LEU A 83 -11.75 11.04 -10.20
C LEU A 83 -11.95 9.81 -9.32
N ASP A 84 -13.19 9.34 -9.19
CA ASP A 84 -13.54 8.16 -8.39
C ASP A 84 -12.76 6.93 -8.89
N HIS A 85 -12.64 6.74 -10.22
CA HIS A 85 -11.83 5.68 -10.81
C HIS A 85 -10.34 5.80 -10.45
N LEU A 86 -9.74 6.97 -10.63
CA LEU A 86 -8.31 7.20 -10.36
C LEU A 86 -7.95 6.97 -8.88
N PHE A 87 -8.77 7.45 -7.95
CA PHE A 87 -8.57 7.20 -6.53
C PHE A 87 -8.93 5.75 -6.14
N GLY A 88 -9.87 5.14 -6.84
CA GLY A 88 -10.21 3.72 -6.76
C GLY A 88 -9.03 2.82 -7.06
N GLU A 89 -8.41 3.00 -8.23
CA GLU A 89 -7.20 2.30 -8.67
C GLU A 89 -6.06 2.50 -7.68
N PHE A 90 -5.78 3.76 -7.30
CA PHE A 90 -4.70 4.03 -6.36
C PHE A 90 -4.91 3.37 -4.99
N ALA A 91 -6.15 3.29 -4.50
CA ALA A 91 -6.46 2.58 -3.26
C ALA A 91 -6.26 1.06 -3.41
N SER A 92 -6.54 0.48 -4.59
CA SER A 92 -6.23 -0.93 -4.90
C SER A 92 -4.72 -1.17 -4.96
N ASP A 93 -3.97 -0.32 -5.65
CA ASP A 93 -2.51 -0.41 -5.72
C ASP A 93 -1.84 -0.29 -4.35
N ALA A 94 -2.40 0.56 -3.47
CA ALA A 94 -1.95 0.68 -2.10
C ALA A 94 -2.27 -0.57 -1.27
N LEU A 95 -3.43 -1.19 -1.50
CA LEU A 95 -3.81 -2.44 -0.86
C LEU A 95 -2.84 -3.57 -1.25
N ASP A 96 -2.57 -3.70 -2.54
CA ASP A 96 -1.65 -4.72 -3.07
C ASP A 96 -0.25 -4.53 -2.50
N ALA A 97 0.26 -3.29 -2.47
CA ALA A 97 1.57 -2.99 -1.88
C ALA A 97 1.66 -3.38 -0.39
N VAL A 98 0.58 -3.22 0.38
CA VAL A 98 0.55 -3.65 1.79
C VAL A 98 0.57 -5.17 1.91
N TRP A 99 -0.16 -5.89 1.06
CA TRP A 99 -0.14 -7.35 1.06
C TRP A 99 1.20 -7.92 0.59
N GLU A 100 1.76 -7.40 -0.51
CA GLU A 100 3.08 -7.79 -0.99
C GLU A 100 4.16 -7.58 0.07
N THR A 101 4.11 -6.43 0.77
CA THR A 101 5.03 -6.17 1.88
C THR A 101 4.80 -7.16 3.02
N SER A 102 3.55 -7.47 3.36
CA SER A 102 3.23 -8.44 4.41
C SER A 102 3.74 -9.85 4.09
N ASP A 103 3.53 -10.31 2.86
CA ASP A 103 3.97 -11.61 2.38
C ASP A 103 5.51 -11.65 2.32
N GLY A 104 6.13 -10.57 1.87
CA GLY A 104 7.58 -10.39 1.88
C GLY A 104 8.17 -10.44 3.30
N LEU A 105 7.54 -9.78 4.28
CA LEU A 105 7.93 -9.84 5.69
C LEU A 105 7.80 -11.26 6.25
N MET A 106 6.67 -11.92 5.97
CA MET A 106 6.43 -13.30 6.41
C MET A 106 7.50 -14.24 5.86
N PHE A 107 7.77 -14.18 4.55
CA PHE A 107 8.78 -15.02 3.91
C PHE A 107 10.18 -14.72 4.43
N ARG A 108 10.58 -13.44 4.43
CA ARG A 108 11.93 -12.99 4.78
C ARG A 108 12.30 -13.33 6.23
N TYR A 109 11.34 -13.32 7.14
CA TYR A 109 11.58 -13.49 8.59
C TYR A 109 10.80 -14.67 9.19
N ALA A 110 10.46 -15.68 8.37
CA ALA A 110 9.66 -16.84 8.77
C ALA A 110 10.33 -17.66 9.89
N ASP A 111 11.64 -17.85 9.77
CA ASP A 111 12.49 -18.61 10.66
C ASP A 111 13.58 -17.70 11.26
N GLY A 112 14.43 -18.22 12.14
CA GLY A 112 15.54 -17.45 12.75
C GLY A 112 16.61 -16.96 11.75
N PHE A 113 16.30 -16.96 10.46
CA PHE A 113 17.11 -16.55 9.33
C PHE A 113 16.40 -15.45 8.53
N ILE A 114 17.16 -14.74 7.72
CA ILE A 114 16.72 -13.75 6.75
C ILE A 114 16.74 -14.45 5.39
N ASN A 115 15.56 -14.79 4.90
CA ASN A 115 15.35 -15.45 3.62
C ASN A 115 15.40 -14.43 2.48
N GLY A 116 16.01 -14.82 1.35
CA GLY A 116 16.11 -13.99 0.17
C GLY A 116 16.64 -14.76 -1.04
N PHE A 117 16.91 -14.02 -2.11
CA PHE A 117 17.50 -14.54 -3.34
C PHE A 117 18.73 -13.70 -3.68
N ASP A 118 19.82 -14.36 -4.10
CA ASP A 118 21.00 -13.67 -4.62
C ASP A 118 20.77 -13.22 -6.08
N VAL A 119 21.74 -12.50 -6.65
CA VAL A 119 21.62 -11.88 -7.98
C VAL A 119 21.36 -12.90 -9.11
N ASP A 120 21.77 -14.15 -8.89
CA ASP A 120 21.57 -15.28 -9.82
C ASP A 120 20.25 -16.04 -9.60
N GLY A 121 19.42 -15.60 -8.63
CA GLY A 121 18.16 -16.25 -8.27
C GLY A 121 18.32 -17.44 -7.31
N THR A 122 19.52 -17.69 -6.78
CA THR A 122 19.73 -18.74 -5.78
C THR A 122 19.13 -18.34 -4.43
N PHE A 123 18.37 -19.24 -3.80
CA PHE A 123 17.85 -19.01 -2.45
C PHE A 123 18.98 -18.91 -1.41
N VAL A 124 18.88 -17.91 -0.54
CA VAL A 124 19.81 -17.68 0.56
C VAL A 124 19.05 -17.46 1.87
N ALA A 125 19.53 -18.10 2.94
CA ALA A 125 19.03 -17.91 4.31
C ALA A 125 20.20 -17.52 5.21
N LYS A 126 20.22 -16.29 5.71
CA LYS A 126 21.30 -15.75 6.55
C LYS A 126 20.85 -15.65 8.00
N PRO A 127 21.61 -16.10 9.00
CA PRO A 127 21.20 -15.96 10.40
C PRO A 127 20.98 -14.47 10.75
N VAL A 128 19.92 -14.20 11.52
CA VAL A 128 19.54 -12.86 12.01
C VAL A 128 20.56 -12.33 13.02
#